data_AF-A0A7V9SG98-F1
#
_entry.id   AF-A0A7V9SG98-F1
#
_cell.length_a   1.000
_cell.length_b   1.000
_cell.length_c   1.000
_cell.angle_alpha   90.00
_cell.angle_beta   90.00
_cell.angle_gamma   90.00
#
_symmetry.space_group_name_H-M   'P 1'
#
loop_
_entity.id
_entity.type
_entity.pdbx_description
1 polymer ?
#
loop_
_entity_poly.entity_id
_entity_poly.type
_entity_poly.pdbx_seq_one_letter_code
_entity_poly.pdbx_strand_id
1 'polypeptide(L)'
;MPHEVQGVIARSKGKPVSLETIRIPDPGPEEALVRVQACGVCHTDLHYREGAITDDFPFLLGHEAAGVVEAVGEGVHNVAPGDFVILAWR
;
A
#
# COMPACT_ATOMS: atom_id res chain seq x y z
N MET A 1 -4.22 -14.58 10.58
CA MET A 1 -3.22 -15.27 9.71
C MET A 1 -2.83 -14.23 8.67
N PRO A 2 -1.53 -14.02 8.36
CA PRO A 2 -1.14 -12.94 7.48
C PRO A 2 -1.78 -13.09 6.10
N HIS A 3 -2.32 -11.99 5.58
CA HIS A 3 -2.99 -11.89 4.29
C HIS A 3 -1.92 -11.96 3.18
N GLU A 4 -2.06 -12.89 2.24
CA GLU A 4 -1.19 -12.96 1.06
C GLU A 4 -1.81 -12.18 -0.10
N VAL A 5 -1.10 -11.17 -0.59
CA VAL A 5 -1.57 -10.31 -1.69
C VAL A 5 -0.45 -10.07 -2.70
N GLN A 6 -0.80 -9.60 -3.90
CA GLN A 6 0.19 -9.16 -4.90
C GLN A 6 0.51 -7.68 -4.70
N GLY A 7 1.80 -7.34 -4.68
CA GLY A 7 2.30 -5.96 -4.62
C GLY A 7 3.28 -5.67 -5.75
N VAL A 8 3.40 -4.40 -6.14
CA VAL A 8 4.38 -3.93 -7.13
C VAL A 8 5.61 -3.44 -6.38
N ILE A 9 6.73 -4.15 -6.54
CA ILE A 9 7.96 -3.91 -5.79
C ILE A 9 9.05 -3.33 -6.70
N ALA A 10 9.63 -2.20 -6.28
CA ALA A 10 10.89 -1.70 -6.81
C ALA A 10 12.03 -2.21 -5.94
N ARG A 11 12.86 -3.13 -6.44
CA ARG A 11 13.94 -3.77 -5.66
C ARG A 11 15.23 -2.97 -5.60
N SER A 12 15.52 -2.19 -6.64
CA SER A 12 16.72 -1.35 -6.71
C SER A 12 16.55 -0.26 -7.74
N LYS A 13 17.36 0.79 -7.59
CA LYS A 13 17.37 1.99 -8.43
C LYS A 13 17.38 1.67 -9.92
N GLY A 14 16.38 2.21 -10.63
CA GLY A 14 16.29 2.17 -12.09
C GLY A 14 16.00 0.80 -12.69
N LYS A 15 15.73 -0.24 -11.88
CA LYS A 15 15.33 -1.55 -12.38
C LYS A 15 13.82 -1.61 -12.65
N PRO A 16 13.37 -2.50 -13.55
CA PRO A 16 11.96 -2.81 -13.69
C PRO A 16 11.36 -3.25 -12.36
N VAL A 17 10.09 -2.90 -12.15
CA VAL A 17 9.33 -3.39 -11.00
C VAL A 17 8.92 -4.84 -11.20
N SER A 18 8.73 -5.57 -10.11
CA SER A 18 8.21 -6.94 -10.09
C SER A 18 6.87 -7.01 -9.37
N LEU A 19 5.98 -7.88 -9.85
CA LEU A 19 4.81 -8.30 -9.10
C LEU A 19 5.23 -9.40 -8.13
N GLU A 20 4.97 -9.22 -6.84
CA GLU A 20 5.41 -10.15 -5.80
C GLU A 20 4.31 -10.46 -4.80
N THR A 21 4.28 -11.69 -4.30
CA THR A 21 3.46 -12.04 -3.15
C THR A 21 4.06 -11.42 -1.89
N ILE A 22 3.29 -10.56 -1.24
CA ILE A 22 3.64 -9.96 0.06
C ILE A 22 2.66 -10.42 1.13
N ARG A 23 3.11 -10.36 2.39
CA ARG A 23 2.32 -10.73 3.57
C ARG A 23 1.95 -9.46 4.34
N ILE A 24 0.66 -9.23 4.52
CA ILE A 24 0.14 -8.13 5.33
C ILE A 24 -0.35 -8.71 6.67
N PRO A 25 0.12 -8.22 7.82
CA PRO A 25 -0.41 -8.66 9.12
C PRO A 25 -1.87 -8.21 9.31
N ASP A 26 -2.52 -8.78 10.32
CA ASP A 26 -3.78 -8.22 10.83
C ASP A 26 -3.50 -6.80 11.39
N PRO A 27 -4.43 -5.83 11.24
CA PRO A 27 -4.17 -4.44 11.62
C PRO A 27 -3.92 -4.32 13.13
N GLY A 28 -2.87 -3.58 13.49
CA GLY A 28 -2.58 -3.21 14.87
C GLY A 28 -3.52 -2.10 15.40
N PRO A 29 -3.34 -1.66 16.66
CA PRO A 29 -4.08 -0.52 17.19
C PRO A 29 -3.97 0.71 16.28
N GLU A 30 -5.08 1.41 16.09
CA GLU A 30 -5.23 2.60 15.24
C GLU A 30 -5.00 2.35 13.72
N GLU A 31 -4.84 1.10 13.29
CA GLU A 31 -4.67 0.74 11.88
C GLU A 31 -5.95 0.19 11.25
N ALA A 32 -6.11 0.39 9.95
CA ALA A 32 -7.14 -0.25 9.15
C ALA A 32 -6.52 -1.06 8.02
N LEU A 33 -6.99 -2.30 7.85
CA LEU A 33 -6.66 -3.11 6.69
C LEU A 33 -7.64 -2.80 5.56
N VAL A 34 -7.12 -2.37 4.42
CA VAL A 34 -7.93 -2.01 3.25
C VAL A 34 -7.68 -3.01 2.12
N ARG A 35 -8.74 -3.61 1.61
CA ARG A 35 -8.71 -4.38 0.36
C ARG A 35 -8.74 -3.40 -0.81
N VAL A 36 -7.56 -3.12 -1.34
CA VAL A 36 -7.36 -2.22 -2.49
C VAL A 36 -8.09 -2.77 -3.71
N GLN A 37 -8.92 -1.94 -4.34
CA GLN A 37 -9.64 -2.27 -5.57
C GLN A 37 -8.95 -1.68 -6.81
N ALA A 38 -8.40 -0.48 -6.67
CA ALA A 38 -7.65 0.21 -7.72
C ALA A 38 -6.59 1.12 -7.09
N CYS A 39 -5.49 1.33 -7.82
CA CYS A 39 -4.45 2.28 -7.47
C CYS A 39 -3.99 3.01 -8.73
N GLY A 40 -3.88 4.33 -8.65
CA GLY A 40 -3.28 5.17 -9.70
C GLY A 40 -1.79 4.90 -9.86
N VAL A 41 -1.28 5.25 -11.04
CA VAL A 41 0.17 5.26 -11.32
C VAL A 41 0.55 6.72 -11.59
N CYS A 42 1.35 7.27 -10.70
CA CYS A 42 1.76 8.66 -10.74
C CYS A 42 3.27 8.76 -11.01
N HIS A 43 3.71 9.93 -11.47
CA HIS A 43 5.12 10.21 -11.73
C HIS A 43 5.98 10.10 -10.46
N THR A 44 5.39 10.31 -9.28
CA THR A 44 6.07 10.11 -8.00
C THR A 44 6.48 8.64 -7.80
N ASP A 45 5.67 7.67 -8.24
CA ASP A 45 6.05 6.25 -8.16
C ASP A 45 7.29 5.96 -9.03
N LEU A 46 7.36 6.61 -10.20
CA LEU A 46 8.53 6.56 -11.08
C LEU A 46 9.76 7.17 -10.41
N HIS A 47 9.63 8.33 -9.75
CA HIS A 47 10.73 8.96 -9.02
C HIS A 47 11.27 8.08 -7.89
N TYR A 48 10.41 7.38 -7.14
CA TYR A 48 10.85 6.38 -6.17
C TYR A 48 11.59 5.22 -6.84
N ARG A 49 11.05 4.66 -7.93
CA ARG A 49 11.74 3.61 -8.71
C ARG A 49 13.13 4.05 -9.19
N GLU A 50 13.30 5.32 -9.52
CA GLU A 50 14.56 5.90 -9.99
C GLU A 50 15.50 6.35 -8.86
N GLY A 51 15.07 6.23 -7.59
CA GLY A 51 15.84 6.70 -6.44
C GLY A 51 16.14 8.20 -6.53
N ALA A 52 15.15 8.98 -6.99
CA ALA A 52 15.21 10.44 -7.09
C ALA A 52 14.68 11.15 -5.84
N ILE A 53 13.91 10.43 -5.00
CA ILE A 53 13.39 10.92 -3.71
C ILE A 53 14.25 10.42 -2.55
N THR A 54 14.53 9.10 -2.50
CA THR A 54 15.43 8.44 -1.54
C THR A 54 15.93 7.12 -2.14
N ASP A 55 16.92 6.48 -1.53
CA ASP A 55 17.53 5.20 -1.96
C ASP A 55 17.28 4.02 -1.00
N ASP A 56 16.28 4.14 -0.12
CA ASP A 56 15.83 3.13 0.86
C ASP A 56 15.12 1.89 0.26
N PHE A 57 15.55 1.42 -0.90
CA PHE A 57 14.98 0.23 -1.53
C PHE A 57 15.05 -1.00 -0.59
N PRO A 58 14.05 -1.92 -0.64
CA PRO A 58 12.97 -2.01 -1.61
C PRO A 58 11.74 -1.16 -1.27
N PHE A 59 11.01 -0.70 -2.30
CA PHE A 59 9.73 -0.01 -2.14
C PHE A 59 8.55 -0.85 -2.59
N LEU A 60 7.49 -0.88 -1.78
CA LEU A 60 6.12 -1.15 -2.24
C LEU A 60 5.56 0.16 -2.78
N LEU A 61 5.30 0.21 -4.09
CA LEU A 61 4.82 1.42 -4.77
C LEU A 61 3.29 1.58 -4.68
N GLY A 62 2.79 2.76 -5.06
CA GLY A 62 1.37 3.09 -5.11
C GLY A 62 0.91 3.90 -3.91
N HIS A 63 0.51 5.15 -4.17
CA HIS A 63 0.03 6.10 -3.16
C HIS A 63 -1.33 6.73 -3.50
N GLU A 64 -1.96 6.29 -4.61
CA GLU A 64 -3.23 6.79 -5.11
C GLU A 64 -4.29 5.68 -5.12
N ALA A 65 -4.50 5.04 -3.96
CA ALA A 65 -5.32 3.84 -3.85
C ALA A 65 -6.73 4.12 -3.30
N ALA A 66 -7.70 3.33 -3.76
CA ALA A 66 -9.04 3.28 -3.22
C ALA A 66 -9.50 1.83 -3.05
N GLY A 67 -10.31 1.58 -2.04
CA GLY A 67 -10.75 0.23 -1.72
C GLY A 67 -11.79 0.18 -0.61
N VAL A 68 -11.96 -1.02 -0.06
CA VAL A 68 -12.93 -1.29 1.00
C VAL A 68 -12.19 -1.69 2.26
N VAL A 69 -12.57 -1.14 3.41
CA VAL A 69 -12.03 -1.55 4.70
C VAL A 69 -12.41 -3.01 4.96
N GLU A 70 -11.42 -3.86 5.14
CA GLU A 70 -11.58 -5.30 5.39
C GLU A 70 -11.62 -5.57 6.91
N ALA A 71 -10.75 -4.89 7.68
CA ALA A 71 -10.66 -5.00 9.13
C ALA A 71 -10.12 -3.71 9.76
N VAL A 72 -10.38 -3.50 11.05
CA VAL A 72 -9.85 -2.37 11.83
C VAL A 72 -9.28 -2.88 13.15
N GLY A 73 -8.23 -2.24 13.63
CA GLY A 73 -7.66 -2.50 14.94
C GLY A 73 -8.35 -1.73 16.08
N GLU A 74 -7.87 -1.95 17.30
CA GLU A 74 -8.35 -1.24 18.49
C GLU A 74 -8.18 0.28 18.35
N GLY A 75 -9.16 1.06 18.82
CA GLY A 75 -9.10 2.53 18.81
C GLY A 75 -9.48 3.19 17.47
N VAL A 76 -9.75 2.42 16.42
CA VAL A 76 -10.31 2.96 15.17
C VAL A 76 -11.81 3.24 15.35
N HIS A 77 -12.21 4.49 15.11
CA HIS A 77 -13.60 4.95 15.31
C HIS A 77 -14.18 5.71 14.11
N ASN A 78 -13.35 6.05 13.13
CA ASN A 78 -13.70 6.91 12.00
C ASN A 78 -14.02 6.13 10.71
N VAL A 79 -13.77 4.82 10.68
CA VAL A 79 -14.12 3.89 9.60
C VAL A 79 -14.46 2.51 10.18
N ALA A 80 -15.23 1.72 9.45
CA ALA A 80 -15.60 0.36 9.83
C ALA A 80 -15.44 -0.61 8.64
N PRO A 81 -15.31 -1.93 8.88
CA PRO A 81 -15.32 -2.92 7.81
C PRO A 81 -16.54 -2.77 6.90
N GLY A 82 -16.30 -2.76 5.59
CA GLY A 82 -17.31 -2.51 4.55
C GLY A 82 -17.33 -1.07 4.01
N ASP A 83 -16.71 -0.11 4.69
CA ASP A 83 -16.64 1.27 4.21
C ASP A 83 -15.74 1.39 2.98
N PHE A 84 -16.16 2.20 2.01
CA PHE A 84 -15.32 2.62 0.90
C PHE A 84 -14.42 3.78 1.33
N VAL A 85 -13.11 3.65 1.09
CA VAL A 85 -12.11 4.63 1.51
C VAL A 85 -11.15 4.97 0.39
N ILE A 86 -10.63 6.20 0.44
CA ILE A 86 -9.51 6.67 -0.38
C ILE A 86 -8.30 6.82 0.54
N LEU A 87 -7.18 6.23 0.15
CA LEU A 87 -5.91 6.36 0.85
C LEU A 87 -5.28 7.69 0.41
N ALA A 88 -5.44 8.72 1.25
CA ALA A 88 -4.88 10.04 0.99
C ALA A 88 -3.38 10.06 1.28
N TRP A 89 -2.58 10.41 0.27
CA TRP A 89 -1.16 10.69 0.42
C TRP A 89 -0.94 12.13 0.94
N ARG A 90 -0.06 12.30 1.94
CA ARG A 90 0.37 13.59 2.48
C ARG A 90 1.89 13.69 2.43
#